data_AF-A0A6A8AH19-F1
#
_entry.id   AF-A0A6A8AH19-F1
#
_cell.length_a   1.000
_cell.length_b   1.000
_cell.length_c   1.000
_cell.angle_alpha   90.00
_cell.angle_beta   90.00
_cell.angle_gamma   90.00
#
_symmetry.space_group_name_H-M   'P 1'
#
loop_
_entity.id
_entity.type
_entity.pdbx_description
1 polymer ?
#
loop_
_entity_poly.entity_id
_entity_poly.type
_entity_poly.pdbx_seq_one_letter_code
_entity_poly.pdbx_strand_id
1 'polypeptide(L)'
;MTTTTIDDIKFEIGQVHVVWSFFEADLRKRLVEAGFHEQIKRGSIINHWRAYVKQHAPEHASHLQRIDTLVVKRNLLAHGIDRLSIETDAVVGCTGPDGETKLFSIAELKELSDEINQLRF
;
A
#
# COMPACT_ATOMS: atom_id res chain seq x y z
N MET A 1 -7.54 -10.57 -28.40
CA MET A 1 -7.14 -10.77 -26.99
C MET A 1 -5.71 -10.32 -26.88
N THR A 2 -5.43 -9.26 -26.12
CA THR A 2 -4.05 -8.87 -25.79
C THR A 2 -3.49 -9.89 -24.83
N THR A 3 -2.40 -10.55 -25.21
CA THR A 3 -1.71 -11.51 -24.34
C THR A 3 -1.08 -10.75 -23.19
N THR A 4 -1.48 -11.05 -21.97
CA THR A 4 -0.86 -10.48 -20.78
C THR A 4 0.59 -10.92 -20.67
N THR A 5 1.47 -9.97 -20.37
CA THR A 5 2.91 -10.16 -20.26
C THR A 5 3.38 -10.01 -18.82
N ILE A 6 4.60 -10.46 -18.54
CA ILE A 6 5.27 -10.19 -17.25
C ILE A 6 5.42 -8.68 -17.03
N ASP A 7 5.61 -7.90 -18.09
CA ASP A 7 5.79 -6.46 -17.98
C ASP A 7 4.49 -5.75 -17.59
N ASP A 8 3.33 -6.28 -17.95
CA ASP A 8 2.04 -5.80 -17.44
C ASP A 8 1.94 -5.98 -15.92
N ILE A 9 2.37 -7.13 -15.38
CA ILE A 9 2.40 -7.36 -13.92
C ILE A 9 3.34 -6.37 -13.24
N LYS A 10 4.56 -6.19 -13.76
CA LYS A 10 5.53 -5.24 -13.20
C LYS A 10 5.01 -3.81 -13.24
N PHE A 11 4.33 -3.43 -14.33
CA PHE A 11 3.72 -2.12 -14.47
C PHE A 11 2.70 -1.87 -13.35
N GLU A 12 1.79 -2.81 -13.11
CA GLU A 12 0.76 -2.66 -12.07
C GLU A 12 1.34 -2.68 -10.65
N ILE A 13 2.37 -3.50 -10.37
CA ILE A 13 3.13 -3.42 -9.10
C ILE A 13 3.72 -2.01 -8.94
N GLY A 14 4.29 -1.46 -10.01
CA GLY A 14 4.82 -0.10 -10.04
C GLY A 14 3.75 0.95 -9.73
N GLN A 15 2.54 0.82 -10.31
CA GLN A 15 1.42 1.72 -10.03
C GLN A 15 1.06 1.72 -8.55
N VAL A 16 0.93 0.54 -7.92
CA VAL A 16 0.65 0.41 -6.48
C VAL A 16 1.67 1.20 -5.64
N HIS A 17 2.97 1.07 -5.95
CA HIS A 17 4.02 1.77 -5.21
C HIS A 17 4.01 3.28 -5.44
N VAL A 18 3.73 3.73 -6.66
CA VAL A 18 3.64 5.15 -6.99
C VAL A 18 2.46 5.79 -6.24
N VAL A 19 1.25 5.23 -6.33
CA VAL A 19 0.08 5.79 -5.65
C VAL A 19 0.24 5.77 -4.13
N TRP A 20 0.86 4.72 -3.59
CA TRP A 20 1.20 4.65 -2.17
C TRP A 20 2.17 5.76 -1.73
N SER A 21 3.17 6.06 -2.56
CA SER A 21 4.14 7.12 -2.26
C SER A 21 3.49 8.50 -2.20
N PHE A 22 2.54 8.78 -3.11
CA PHE A 22 1.74 10.01 -3.06
C PHE A 22 0.86 10.07 -1.81
N PHE A 23 0.21 8.96 -1.45
CA PHE A 23 -0.57 8.87 -0.23
C PHE A 23 0.27 9.16 1.02
N GLU A 24 1.46 8.56 1.17
CA GLU A 24 2.36 8.85 2.29
C GLU A 24 2.85 10.31 2.29
N ALA A 25 3.07 10.91 1.12
CA ALA A 25 3.43 12.31 1.01
C ALA A 25 2.30 13.24 1.51
N ASP A 26 1.04 12.92 1.19
CA ASP A 26 -0.12 13.67 1.66
C ASP A 26 -0.30 13.56 3.17
N LEU A 27 -0.14 12.36 3.74
CA LEU A 27 -0.17 12.16 5.20
C LEU A 27 0.96 12.94 5.88
N ARG A 28 2.17 12.90 5.32
CA ARG A 28 3.32 13.65 5.83
C ARG A 28 3.02 15.14 5.85
N LYS A 29 2.47 15.69 4.76
CA LYS A 29 2.11 17.11 4.67
C LYS A 29 1.14 17.51 5.78
N ARG A 30 0.09 16.71 6.01
CA ARG A 30 -0.89 16.95 7.07
C ARG A 30 -0.29 16.89 8.46
N LEU A 31 0.60 15.93 8.73
CA LEU A 31 1.32 15.84 10.00
C LEU A 31 2.19 17.08 10.22
N VAL A 32 2.88 17.57 9.19
CA VAL A 32 3.66 18.82 9.28
C VAL A 32 2.76 20.01 9.57
N GLU A 33 1.63 20.15 8.86
CA GLU A 33 0.64 21.21 9.08
C GLU A 33 0.05 21.16 10.50
N ALA A 34 -0.08 19.97 11.09
CA ALA A 34 -0.50 19.76 12.48
C ALA A 34 0.62 19.95 13.51
N GLY A 35 1.84 20.34 13.10
CA GLY A 35 2.97 20.61 14.00
C GLY A 35 3.83 19.41 14.38
N PHE A 36 3.67 18.26 13.73
CA PHE A 36 4.40 17.01 14.03
C PHE A 36 5.73 16.84 13.27
N HIS A 37 6.31 17.93 12.74
CA HIS A 37 7.49 17.87 11.88
C HIS A 37 8.69 17.15 12.53
N GLU A 38 8.93 17.35 13.82
CA GLU A 38 10.06 16.73 14.53
C GLU A 38 9.85 15.23 14.78
N GLN A 39 8.61 14.83 15.08
CA GLN A 39 8.23 13.45 15.39
C GLN A 39 8.35 12.56 14.16
N ILE A 40 8.06 13.10 12.97
CA ILE A 40 8.06 12.34 11.71
C ILE A 40 9.43 12.24 11.02
N LYS A 41 10.50 12.81 11.61
CA LYS A 41 11.86 12.74 11.04
C LYS A 41 12.39 11.32 10.91
N ARG A 42 11.90 10.38 11.72
CA ARG A 42 12.29 8.97 11.72
C ARG A 42 11.05 8.08 11.83
N GLY A 43 11.13 6.89 11.24
CA GLY A 43 10.06 5.91 11.29
C GLY A 43 9.01 6.05 10.19
N SER A 44 8.03 5.17 10.22
CA SER A 44 6.96 5.08 9.21
C SER A 44 5.94 6.22 9.37
N ILE A 45 5.64 6.91 8.27
CA ILE A 45 4.59 7.95 8.23
C ILE A 45 3.23 7.39 8.65
N ILE A 46 2.93 6.14 8.29
CA ILE A 46 1.67 5.50 8.69
C ILE A 46 1.58 5.32 10.21
N ASN A 47 2.67 4.92 10.87
CA ASN A 47 2.68 4.77 12.33
C ASN A 47 2.45 6.12 13.03
N HIS A 48 3.07 7.18 12.53
CA HIS A 48 2.83 8.53 13.03
C HIS A 48 1.39 9.00 12.78
N TRP A 49 0.85 8.71 11.59
CA TRP A 49 -0.54 9.01 11.27
C TRP A 49 -1.53 8.28 12.19
N ARG A 50 -1.31 6.98 12.45
CA ARG A 50 -2.12 6.20 13.40
C ARG A 50 -2.10 6.84 14.79
N ALA A 51 -0.92 7.23 15.28
CA ALA A 51 -0.78 7.87 16.58
C ALA A 51 -1.52 9.21 16.62
N TYR A 52 -1.39 10.03 15.57
CA TYR A 52 -2.11 11.30 15.43
C TYR A 52 -3.63 11.10 15.47
N VAL A 53 -4.18 10.24 14.62
CA VAL A 53 -5.63 9.98 14.55
C VAL A 53 -6.16 9.48 15.89
N LYS A 54 -5.45 8.56 16.55
CA LYS A 54 -5.87 8.04 17.86
C LYS A 54 -5.94 9.12 18.94
N GLN A 55 -5.05 10.13 18.88
CA GLN A 55 -4.97 11.19 19.89
C GLN A 55 -5.87 12.39 19.58
N HIS A 56 -6.02 12.75 18.30
CA HIS A 56 -6.58 14.03 17.88
C HIS A 56 -7.84 13.92 17.02
N ALA A 57 -8.11 12.77 16.40
CA ALA A 57 -9.28 12.57 15.54
C ALA A 57 -9.83 11.13 15.64
N PRO A 58 -10.20 10.66 16.84
CA PRO A 58 -10.62 9.28 17.07
C PRO A 58 -11.85 8.85 16.24
N GLU A 59 -12.66 9.81 15.78
CA GLU A 59 -13.76 9.60 14.84
C GLU A 59 -13.31 9.00 13.49
N HIS A 60 -12.03 9.16 13.13
CA HIS A 60 -11.44 8.57 11.93
C HIS A 60 -10.75 7.22 12.19
N ALA A 61 -10.93 6.60 13.36
CA ALA A 61 -10.32 5.31 13.68
C ALA A 61 -10.73 4.19 12.71
N SER A 62 -11.95 4.21 12.18
CA SER A 62 -12.41 3.24 11.17
C SER A 62 -11.60 3.34 9.85
N HIS A 63 -11.16 4.55 9.48
CA HIS A 63 -10.31 4.74 8.30
C HIS A 63 -8.92 4.12 8.49
N LEU A 64 -8.43 4.03 9.73
CA LEU A 64 -7.16 3.35 10.02
C LEU A 64 -7.22 1.86 9.70
N GLN A 65 -8.33 1.17 9.96
CA GLN A 65 -8.46 -0.26 9.63
C GLN A 65 -8.31 -0.52 8.13
N ARG A 66 -8.87 0.36 7.30
CA ARG A 66 -8.69 0.30 5.84
C ARG A 66 -7.24 0.53 5.45
N ILE A 67 -6.57 1.55 6.01
CA ILE A 67 -5.14 1.78 5.77
C ILE A 67 -4.32 0.55 6.18
N ASP A 68 -4.59 -0.04 7.34
CA ASP A 68 -3.83 -1.17 7.87
C ASP A 68 -3.87 -2.37 6.93
N THR A 69 -5.06 -2.65 6.37
CA THR A 69 -5.23 -3.70 5.36
C THR A 69 -4.40 -3.43 4.10
N LEU A 70 -4.38 -2.17 3.64
CA LEU A 70 -3.62 -1.74 2.46
C LEU A 70 -2.11 -1.75 2.72
N VAL A 71 -1.66 -1.38 3.93
CA VAL A 71 -0.25 -1.47 4.35
C VAL A 71 0.25 -2.91 4.23
N VAL A 72 -0.52 -3.89 4.70
CA VAL A 72 -0.12 -5.31 4.64
C VAL A 72 0.06 -5.75 3.19
N LYS A 73 -0.93 -5.49 2.32
CA LYS A 73 -0.85 -5.82 0.89
C LYS A 73 0.33 -5.12 0.21
N ARG A 74 0.52 -3.82 0.45
CA ARG A 74 1.64 -3.04 -0.09
C ARG A 74 2.99 -3.56 0.39
N ASN A 75 3.12 -3.90 1.66
CA ASN A 75 4.39 -4.40 2.21
C ASN A 75 4.76 -5.77 1.62
N LEU A 76 3.78 -6.64 1.38
CA LEU A 76 4.00 -7.88 0.64
C LEU A 76 4.55 -7.59 -0.76
N LEU A 77 3.96 -6.63 -1.49
CA LEU A 77 4.47 -6.24 -2.80
C LEU A 77 5.85 -5.58 -2.75
N ALA A 78 6.15 -4.82 -1.70
CA ALA A 78 7.44 -4.10 -1.57
C ALA A 78 8.61 -5.03 -1.17
N HIS A 79 8.33 -6.10 -0.43
CA HIS A 79 9.38 -6.88 0.25
C HIS A 79 9.25 -8.40 0.09
N GLY A 80 8.08 -8.89 -0.31
CA GLY A 80 7.76 -10.31 -0.32
C GLY A 80 7.76 -10.97 -1.70
N ILE A 81 7.96 -10.23 -2.79
CA ILE A 81 7.91 -10.80 -4.16
C ILE A 81 8.94 -11.93 -4.30
N ASP A 82 8.46 -13.13 -4.55
CA ASP A 82 9.29 -14.33 -4.74
C ASP A 82 9.13 -14.96 -6.13
N ARG A 83 7.98 -14.79 -6.77
CA ARG A 83 7.68 -15.39 -8.08
C ARG A 83 6.72 -14.57 -8.93
N LEU A 84 6.83 -14.75 -10.24
CA LEU A 84 5.91 -14.23 -11.25
C LEU A 84 5.48 -15.39 -12.15
N SER A 85 4.19 -15.50 -12.46
CA SER A 85 3.67 -16.52 -13.37
C SER A 85 2.68 -15.91 -14.36
N ILE A 86 2.68 -16.44 -15.59
CA ILE A 86 1.75 -16.09 -16.67
C ILE A 86 1.15 -17.35 -17.34
N GLU A 87 1.34 -18.54 -16.74
CA GLU A 87 1.02 -19.82 -17.38
C GLU A 87 -0.50 -20.11 -17.44
N THR A 88 -1.23 -19.73 -16.40
CA THR A 88 -2.69 -19.89 -16.31
C THR A 88 -3.37 -18.54 -16.10
N ASP A 89 -2.91 -17.79 -15.10
CA ASP A 89 -3.27 -16.40 -14.85
C ASP A 89 -2.01 -15.59 -14.56
N ALA A 90 -1.97 -14.36 -15.05
CA ALA A 90 -0.88 -13.43 -14.78
C ALA A 90 -0.92 -12.97 -13.30
N VAL A 91 -0.01 -13.52 -12.49
CA VAL A 91 0.03 -13.30 -11.04
C VAL A 91 1.45 -13.05 -10.53
N VAL A 92 1.54 -12.31 -9.43
CA VAL A 92 2.74 -12.19 -8.58
C VAL A 92 2.51 -12.92 -7.26
N GLY A 93 3.47 -13.76 -6.88
CA GLY A 93 3.51 -14.38 -5.56
C GLY A 93 4.37 -13.57 -4.61
N CYS A 94 3.82 -13.29 -3.43
CA CYS A 94 4.51 -12.61 -2.36
C CYS A 94 4.46 -13.45 -1.08
N THR A 95 5.61 -13.74 -0.48
CA THR A 95 5.69 -14.48 0.78
C THR A 95 5.87 -13.53 1.95
N GLY A 96 5.01 -13.68 2.96
CA GLY A 96 5.03 -12.89 4.18
C GLY A 96 6.08 -13.36 5.19
N PRO A 97 6.28 -12.60 6.30
CA PRO A 97 7.18 -13.00 7.39
C PRO A 97 6.74 -14.29 8.12
N ASP A 98 5.48 -14.65 8.01
CA ASP A 98 4.89 -15.91 8.49
C ASP A 98 5.18 -17.10 7.57
N GLY A 99 5.79 -16.86 6.39
CA GLY A 99 6.05 -17.87 5.38
C GLY A 99 4.84 -18.18 4.49
N GLU A 100 3.71 -17.50 4.67
CA GLU A 100 2.54 -17.69 3.81
C GLU A 100 2.71 -16.94 2.49
N THR A 101 2.48 -17.64 1.37
CA THR A 101 2.51 -17.03 0.04
C THR A 101 1.12 -16.56 -0.36
N LYS A 102 1.00 -15.27 -0.65
CA LYS A 102 -0.18 -14.67 -1.26
C LYS A 102 0.05 -14.42 -2.75
N LEU A 103 -0.95 -14.74 -3.56
CA LEU A 103 -0.95 -14.42 -4.99
C LEU A 103 -1.77 -13.15 -5.23
N PHE A 104 -1.28 -12.30 -6.13
CA PHE A 104 -2.01 -11.13 -6.62
C PHE A 104 -2.08 -11.19 -8.14
N SER A 105 -3.30 -11.20 -8.67
CA SER A 105 -3.59 -11.01 -10.09
C SER A 105 -3.44 -9.55 -10.50
N ILE A 106 -3.35 -9.29 -11.81
CA ILE A 106 -3.41 -7.93 -12.35
C ILE A 106 -4.68 -7.18 -11.91
N ALA A 107 -5.82 -7.86 -11.87
CA ALA A 107 -7.08 -7.25 -11.43
C ALA A 107 -6.98 -6.77 -9.97
N GLU A 108 -6.43 -7.60 -9.09
CA GLU A 108 -6.23 -7.23 -7.67
C GLU A 108 -5.20 -6.11 -7.49
N LEU A 109 -4.16 -6.04 -8.33
CA LEU A 109 -3.18 -4.94 -8.29
C LEU A 109 -3.80 -3.60 -8.72
N LYS A 110 -4.70 -3.64 -9.73
CA LYS A 110 -5.47 -2.47 -10.16
C LYS A 110 -6.43 -2.02 -9.07
N GLU A 111 -7.20 -2.95 -8.52
CA GLU A 111 -8.11 -2.66 -7.41
C GLU A 111 -7.35 -2.08 -6.21
N LEU A 112 -6.18 -2.64 -5.87
CA LEU A 112 -5.35 -2.12 -4.80
C LEU A 112 -4.90 -0.67 -5.07
N SER A 113 -4.49 -0.36 -6.30
CA SER A 113 -4.10 1.00 -6.69
C SER A 113 -5.27 1.97 -6.60
N ASP A 114 -6.44 1.55 -7.06
CA ASP A 114 -7.68 2.34 -6.99
C ASP A 114 -8.12 2.56 -5.54
N GLU A 115 -8.07 1.52 -4.70
CA GLU A 115 -8.37 1.62 -3.27
C GLU A 115 -7.47 2.63 -2.56
N ILE A 116 -6.16 2.61 -2.85
CA ILE A 116 -5.20 3.58 -2.30
C ILE A 116 -5.53 4.99 -2.80
N ASN A 117 -5.79 5.16 -4.10
CA ASN A 117 -6.15 6.45 -4.68
C ASN A 117 -7.45 7.03 -4.12
N GLN A 118 -8.36 6.19 -3.64
CA GLN A 118 -9.60 6.61 -3.00
C GLN A 118 -9.45 6.94 -1.51
N LEU A 119 -8.28 6.66 -0.90
CA LEU A 119 -8.01 7.14 0.46
C LEU A 119 -8.02 8.67 0.45
N ARG A 120 -8.95 9.24 1.20
CA ARG A 120 -9.09 10.67 1.42
C ARG A 120 -9.19 10.91 2.92
N PHE A 121 -8.49 11.95 3.36
CA PHE A 121 -8.53 12.51 4.71
C PHE A 121 -8.80 14.00 4.60
#